data_AF-A0ABD4PMS9-F1
#
_entry.id   AF-A0ABD4PMS9-F1
#
_cell.length_a   1.000
_cell.length_b   1.000
_cell.length_c   1.000
_cell.angle_alpha   90.00
_cell.angle_beta   90.00
_cell.angle_gamma   90.00
#
_symmetry.space_group_name_H-M   'P 1'
#
loop_
_entity.id
_entity.type
_entity.pdbx_description
1 polymer ?
#
loop_
_entity_poly.entity_id
_entity_poly.type
_entity_poly.pdbx_seq_one_letter_code
_entity_poly.pdbx_strand_id
1 'polypeptide(L)'
;MRSYIDNEKLKTISDCLSLLAKIKETIEEIKFQLEYEPCGDDTWRNSARKALAVFQKQRRTVEYRLAVLRQEEKERNIRRHELVNDFLVRELKERVPESVFFECEAVARSKALETD
;
A
#
# COMPACT_ATOMS: atom_id res chain seq x y z
N MET A 1 -19.37 -21.18 -8.80
CA MET A 1 -18.40 -21.13 -7.68
C MET A 1 -18.13 -19.66 -7.36
N ARG A 2 -18.71 -19.12 -6.27
CA ARG A 2 -18.57 -17.70 -5.87
C ARG A 2 -17.32 -17.59 -5.01
N SER A 3 -16.17 -17.29 -5.62
CA SER A 3 -14.96 -16.94 -4.86
C SER A 3 -15.18 -15.55 -4.27
N TYR A 4 -15.77 -15.49 -3.07
CA TYR A 4 -15.77 -14.28 -2.26
C TYR A 4 -14.34 -14.14 -1.76
N ILE A 5 -13.60 -13.19 -2.34
CA ILE A 5 -12.30 -12.80 -1.81
C ILE A 5 -12.55 -12.32 -0.38
N ASP A 6 -12.11 -13.15 0.55
CA ASP A 6 -12.25 -12.91 1.97
C ASP A 6 -11.24 -11.82 2.37
N ASN A 7 -11.73 -10.58 2.48
CA ASN A 7 -10.91 -9.42 2.79
C ASN A 7 -10.15 -9.55 4.12
N GLU A 8 -10.65 -10.37 5.05
CA GLU A 8 -9.99 -10.61 6.35
C GLU A 8 -8.66 -11.35 6.21
N LYS A 9 -8.42 -12.01 5.06
CA LYS A 9 -7.16 -12.71 4.77
C LYS A 9 -6.07 -11.81 4.20
N LEU A 10 -6.39 -10.56 3.81
CA LEU A 10 -5.44 -9.60 3.25
C LEU A 10 -4.75 -8.80 4.36
N LYS A 11 -3.77 -9.44 5.00
CA LYS A 11 -3.06 -8.88 6.16
C LYS A 11 -1.77 -8.15 5.77
N THR A 12 -1.16 -8.51 4.64
CA THR A 12 0.09 -7.89 4.19
C THR A 12 -0.03 -7.22 2.82
N ILE A 13 0.91 -6.29 2.56
CA ILE A 13 1.08 -5.66 1.25
C ILE A 13 1.30 -6.74 0.17
N SER A 14 2.10 -7.76 0.48
CA SER A 14 2.41 -8.87 -0.44
C SER A 14 1.16 -9.66 -0.81
N ASP A 15 0.29 -9.96 0.16
CA ASP A 15 -0.97 -10.66 -0.09
C ASP A 15 -1.86 -9.87 -1.06
N CYS A 16 -1.96 -8.55 -0.84
CA CYS A 16 -2.76 -7.66 -1.69
C CYS A 16 -2.20 -7.61 -3.12
N LEU A 17 -0.88 -7.48 -3.28
CA LEU A 17 -0.24 -7.44 -4.59
C LEU A 17 -0.40 -8.76 -5.36
N SER A 18 -0.18 -9.88 -4.67
CA SER A 18 -0.31 -11.23 -5.26
C SER A 18 -1.74 -11.49 -5.74
N LEU A 19 -2.73 -11.07 -4.95
CA LEU A 19 -4.12 -11.20 -5.31
C LEU A 19 -4.52 -10.24 -6.46
N LEU A 20 -4.02 -9.00 -6.46
CA LEU A 20 -4.27 -8.05 -7.55
C LEU A 20 -3.75 -8.57 -8.89
N ALA A 21 -2.60 -9.23 -8.91
CA ALA A 21 -2.07 -9.86 -10.13
C ALA A 21 -3.08 -10.87 -10.69
N LYS A 22 -3.54 -11.82 -9.87
CA LYS A 22 -4.53 -12.84 -10.27
C LYS A 22 -5.85 -12.24 -10.75
N ILE A 23 -6.36 -11.22 -10.05
CA ILE A 23 -7.59 -10.52 -10.46
C ILE A 23 -7.40 -9.84 -11.81
N LYS A 24 -6.25 -9.19 -12.05
CA LYS A 24 -5.97 -8.51 -13.31
C LYS A 24 -5.88 -9.49 -14.47
N GLU A 25 -5.16 -10.59 -14.31
CA GLU A 25 -5.09 -11.68 -15.30
C GLU A 25 -6.49 -12.20 -15.64
N THR A 26 -7.33 -12.48 -14.63
CA THR A 26 -8.71 -12.95 -14.84
C THR A 26 -9.58 -11.91 -15.57
N ILE A 27 -9.42 -10.62 -15.25
CA ILE A 27 -10.13 -9.53 -15.93
C ILE A 27 -9.72 -9.44 -17.40
N GLU A 28 -8.41 -9.56 -17.68
CA GLU A 28 -7.87 -9.51 -19.04
C GLU A 28 -8.35 -10.71 -19.86
N GLU A 29 -8.35 -11.91 -19.29
CA GLU A 29 -8.88 -13.12 -19.94
C GLU A 29 -10.37 -12.98 -20.29
N ILE A 30 -11.21 -12.53 -19.35
CA ILE A 30 -12.64 -12.32 -19.62
C ILE A 30 -12.86 -11.27 -20.70
N LYS A 31 -12.09 -10.18 -20.70
CA LYS A 31 -12.17 -9.15 -21.74
C LYS A 31 -11.75 -9.71 -23.10
N PHE A 32 -10.66 -10.47 -23.14
CA PHE A 32 -10.17 -11.09 -24.36
C PHE A 32 -11.22 -12.02 -24.98
N GLN A 33 -11.83 -12.89 -24.17
CA GLN A 33 -12.92 -13.78 -24.62
C GLN A 33 -14.15 -13.00 -25.10
N LEU A 34 -14.49 -11.87 -24.46
CA LEU A 34 -15.61 -11.03 -24.89
C LEU A 34 -15.36 -10.29 -26.22
N GLU A 35 -14.11 -9.96 -26.53
CA GLU A 35 -13.73 -9.09 -27.65
C GLU A 35 -13.25 -9.85 -28.88
N TYR A 36 -12.41 -10.88 -28.69
CA TYR A 36 -11.69 -11.55 -29.79
C TYR A 36 -12.09 -13.01 -29.98
N GLU A 37 -12.61 -13.68 -28.94
CA GLU A 37 -13.13 -15.05 -29.01
C GLU A 37 -14.57 -15.14 -28.50
N PRO A 38 -15.54 -14.46 -29.15
CA PRO A 38 -16.93 -14.47 -28.71
C PRO A 38 -17.55 -15.86 -28.90
N CYS A 39 -17.23 -16.77 -27.99
CA CYS A 39 -17.84 -18.07 -27.86
C CYS A 39 -19.13 -17.94 -27.05
N GLY A 40 -20.11 -18.78 -27.36
CA GLY A 40 -21.36 -18.85 -26.60
C GLY A 40 -22.45 -17.87 -27.01
N ASP A 41 -23.61 -18.10 -26.40
CA ASP A 41 -24.86 -17.39 -26.63
C ASP A 41 -24.93 -16.09 -25.82
N ASP A 42 -26.04 -15.35 -25.96
CA ASP A 42 -26.25 -14.11 -25.20
C ASP A 42 -26.26 -14.34 -23.68
N THR A 43 -26.67 -15.54 -23.24
CA THR A 43 -26.65 -15.96 -21.83
C THR A 43 -25.23 -16.02 -21.30
N TRP A 44 -24.31 -16.64 -22.04
CA TRP A 44 -22.89 -16.68 -21.71
C TRP A 44 -22.30 -15.28 -21.68
N ARG A 45 -22.56 -14.44 -22.68
CA ARG A 45 -22.02 -13.05 -22.74
C ARG A 45 -22.48 -12.22 -21.56
N ASN A 46 -23.75 -12.30 -21.19
CA ASN A 46 -24.27 -11.60 -20.02
C ASN A 46 -23.65 -12.11 -18.72
N SER A 47 -23.38 -13.41 -18.63
CA SER A 47 -22.70 -14.00 -17.47
C SER A 47 -21.24 -13.55 -17.37
N ALA A 48 -20.51 -13.52 -18.49
CA ALA A 48 -19.14 -13.02 -18.57
C ALA A 48 -19.05 -11.54 -18.19
N ARG A 49 -19.97 -10.69 -18.69
CA ARG A 49 -20.06 -9.27 -18.28
C ARG A 49 -20.33 -9.10 -16.79
N LYS A 50 -21.21 -9.93 -16.20
CA LYS A 50 -21.45 -9.93 -14.75
C LYS A 50 -20.20 -10.34 -13.97
N ALA A 51 -19.50 -11.37 -14.42
CA ALA A 51 -18.23 -11.80 -13.82
C ALA A 51 -17.18 -10.68 -13.87
N LEU A 52 -17.02 -10.02 -15.02
CA LEU A 52 -16.13 -8.87 -15.18
C LEU A 52 -16.44 -7.76 -14.17
N ALA A 53 -17.71 -7.40 -14.00
CA ALA A 53 -18.13 -6.38 -13.02
C ALA A 53 -17.79 -6.79 -11.57
N VAL A 54 -17.95 -8.08 -11.23
CA VAL A 54 -17.58 -8.61 -9.92
C VAL A 54 -16.08 -8.53 -9.69
N PHE A 55 -15.25 -8.98 -10.64
CA PHE A 55 -13.80 -8.91 -10.51
C PHE A 55 -13.28 -7.46 -10.47
N GLN A 56 -13.87 -6.54 -11.22
CA GLN A 56 -13.55 -5.12 -11.11
C GLN A 56 -13.87 -4.56 -9.72
N LYS A 57 -15.01 -4.95 -9.12
CA LYS A 57 -15.34 -4.55 -7.75
C LYS A 57 -14.31 -5.12 -6.77
N GLN A 58 -13.96 -6.38 -6.92
CA GLN A 58 -12.93 -7.03 -6.10
C GLN A 58 -11.58 -6.33 -6.22
N ARG A 59 -11.15 -5.99 -7.45
CA ARG A 59 -9.91 -5.24 -7.71
C ARG A 59 -9.87 -3.95 -6.89
N ARG A 60 -10.93 -3.14 -6.97
CA ARG A 60 -11.04 -1.89 -6.20
C ARG A 60 -10.92 -2.13 -4.71
N THR A 61 -11.60 -3.14 -4.18
CA THR A 61 -11.53 -3.47 -2.75
C THR A 61 -10.11 -3.83 -2.30
N VAL A 62 -9.38 -4.63 -3.09
CA VAL A 62 -7.99 -4.98 -2.77
C VAL A 62 -7.06 -3.77 -2.92
N GLU A 63 -7.28 -2.91 -3.91
CA GLU A 63 -6.55 -1.64 -4.08
C GLU A 63 -6.71 -0.71 -2.86
N TYR A 64 -7.93 -0.60 -2.32
CA TYR A 64 -8.18 0.17 -1.09
C TYR A 64 -7.43 -0.43 0.11
N ARG A 65 -7.49 -1.76 0.30
CA ARG A 65 -6.78 -2.42 1.40
C ARG A 65 -5.26 -2.23 1.29
N LEU A 66 -4.72 -2.32 0.08
CA LEU A 66 -3.30 -2.06 -0.19
C LEU A 66 -2.90 -0.62 0.15
N ALA A 67 -3.73 0.37 -0.20
CA ALA A 67 -3.47 1.76 0.12
C ALA A 67 -3.39 2.00 1.64
N VAL A 68 -4.33 1.42 2.40
CA VAL A 68 -4.32 1.47 3.87
C VAL A 68 -3.03 0.86 4.43
N LEU A 69 -2.68 -0.36 4.01
CA LEU A 69 -1.48 -1.05 4.52
C LEU A 69 -0.18 -0.28 4.19
N ARG A 70 -0.10 0.35 3.02
CA ARG A 70 1.05 1.20 2.65
C ARG A 70 1.14 2.44 3.51
N GLN A 71 0.01 3.06 3.83
CA GLN A 71 -0.02 4.22 4.72
C GLN A 71 0.40 3.83 6.15
N GLU A 72 -0.12 2.72 6.68
CA GLU A 72 0.26 2.19 7.99
C GLU A 72 1.77 1.87 8.07
N GLU A 73 2.34 1.27 7.01
CA GLU A 73 3.78 1.01 6.93
C GLU A 73 4.60 2.31 6.89
N LYS A 74 4.17 3.29 6.10
CA LYS A 74 4.82 4.60 6.04
C LYS A 74 4.84 5.27 7.42
N GLU A 75 3.71 5.30 8.11
CA GLU A 75 3.62 5.88 9.45
C GLU A 75 4.49 5.14 10.46
N ARG A 76 4.50 3.81 10.42
CA ARG A 76 5.37 3.01 11.28
C ARG A 76 6.84 3.31 11.02
N ASN A 77 7.24 3.49 9.76
CA ASN A 77 8.61 3.82 9.40
C ASN A 77 9.01 5.23 9.86
N ILE A 78 8.11 6.20 9.73
CA ILE A 78 8.31 7.57 10.24
C ILE A 78 8.50 7.52 11.77
N ARG A 79 7.56 6.91 12.50
CA ARG A 79 7.65 6.77 13.97
C ARG A 79 8.93 6.06 14.40
N ARG A 80 9.33 5.01 13.68
CA ARG A 80 10.59 4.30 13.96
C ARG A 80 11.80 5.21 13.76
N HIS A 81 11.82 5.98 12.69
CA HIS A 81 12.91 6.91 12.41
C HIS A 81 13.00 8.04 13.45
N GLU A 82 11.86 8.62 13.84
CA GLU A 82 11.76 9.59 14.92
C GLU A 82 12.30 9.01 16.24
N LEU A 83 11.85 7.81 16.63
CA LEU A 83 12.35 7.15 17.85
C LEU A 83 13.86 6.90 17.80
N VAL A 84 14.39 6.42 16.67
CA VAL A 84 15.84 6.20 16.51
C VAL A 84 16.60 7.52 16.67
N ASN A 85 16.10 8.62 16.09
CA ASN A 85 16.71 9.92 16.25
C ASN A 85 16.64 10.43 17.70
N ASP A 86 15.51 10.25 18.38
CA ASP A 86 15.37 10.65 19.79
C ASP A 86 16.36 9.91 20.69
N PHE A 87 16.51 8.59 20.49
CA PHE A 87 17.50 7.80 21.22
C PHE A 87 18.93 8.22 20.85
N LEU A 88 19.22 8.47 19.58
CA LEU A 88 20.53 8.95 19.15
C LEU A 88 20.88 10.29 19.78
N VAL A 89 19.96 11.26 19.78
CA VAL A 89 20.17 12.58 20.39
C VAL A 89 20.43 12.44 21.90
N ARG A 90 19.67 11.59 22.59
CA ARG A 90 19.87 11.31 24.02
C ARG A 90 21.26 10.74 24.30
N GLU A 91 21.66 9.73 23.54
CA GLU A 91 22.97 9.08 23.64
C GLU A 91 24.12 10.05 23.31
N LEU A 92 23.93 10.93 22.31
CA LEU A 92 24.93 11.93 21.95
C LEU A 92 25.10 12.96 23.07
N LYS A 93 24.01 13.40 23.69
CA LYS A 93 24.05 14.37 24.80
C LYS A 93 24.89 13.89 25.98
N GLU A 94 24.93 12.58 26.25
CA GLU A 94 25.76 12.00 27.30
C GLU A 94 27.24 11.85 26.91
N ARG A 95 27.55 11.83 25.60
CA ARG A 95 28.90 11.58 25.09
C ARG A 95 29.65 12.84 24.66
N VAL A 96 28.95 13.88 24.20
CA VAL A 96 29.58 15.10 23.68
C VAL A 96 29.61 16.22 24.72
N PRO A 97 30.60 17.13 24.67
CA PRO A 97 30.58 18.33 25.50
C PRO A 97 29.31 19.15 25.26
N GLU A 98 28.75 19.70 26.33
CA GLU A 98 27.48 20.43 26.31
C GLU A 98 27.49 21.63 25.35
N SER A 99 28.62 22.33 25.24
CA SER A 99 28.77 23.46 24.30
C SER A 99 28.58 23.04 22.85
N VAL A 100 29.17 21.89 22.46
CA VAL A 100 29.07 21.36 21.09
C VAL A 100 27.63 20.92 20.80
N PHE A 101 26.96 20.31 21.78
CA PHE A 101 25.57 19.91 21.62
C PHE A 101 24.65 21.10 21.37
N PHE A 102 24.79 22.19 22.15
CA PHE A 102 23.97 23.39 22.00
C PHE A 102 24.24 24.14 20.69
N GLU A 103 25.49 24.20 20.25
CA GLU A 103 25.81 24.74 18.91
C GLU A 103 25.11 23.94 17.81
N CYS A 104 25.16 22.61 17.88
CA CYS A 104 24.48 21.74 16.92
C CYS A 104 22.96 21.93 16.95
N GLU A 105 22.36 22.07 18.14
CA GLU A 105 20.93 22.34 18.32
C GLU A 105 20.53 23.68 17.70
N ALA A 106 21.31 24.74 17.92
CA ALA A 106 21.06 26.05 17.35
C ALA A 106 21.07 26.01 15.81
N VAL A 107 22.05 25.32 15.22
CA VAL A 107 22.12 25.10 13.76
C VAL A 107 20.92 24.29 13.26
N ALA A 108 20.54 23.22 13.95
CA ALA A 108 19.40 22.39 13.57
C ALA A 108 18.08 23.19 13.58
N ARG A 109 17.87 24.02 14.59
CA ARG A 109 16.69 24.91 14.69
C ARG A 109 16.65 25.94 13.57
N SER A 110 17.79 26.56 13.23
CA SER A 110 17.88 27.50 12.10
C SER A 110 17.46 26.83 10.79
N LYS A 111 17.98 25.63 10.53
CA LYS A 111 17.66 24.87 9.30
C LYS A 111 16.20 24.44 9.24
N ALA A 112 15.60 24.06 10.37
CA ALA A 112 14.19 23.67 10.41
C ALA A 112 13.29 24.84 10.00
N LEU A 113 13.58 26.06 10.46
CA LEU A 113 12.83 27.27 10.11
C LEU A 113 12.98 27.71 8.64
N GLU A 114 14.06 27.31 7.96
CA GLU A 114 14.29 27.58 6.54
C GLU A 114 13.56 26.60 5.61
N THR A 115 13.11 25.46 6.13
CA THR A 115 12.55 24.36 5.34
C THR A 115 11.01 24.25 5.44
N ASP A 116 10.39 25.00 6.35
CA ASP A 116 8.93 25.18 6.49
C ASP A 116 8.42 26.37 5.66
#